data_AF-A0AAV2Z4G6-F1
#
_entry.id   AF-A0AAV2Z4G6-F1
#
_cell.length_a   1.000
_cell.length_b   1.000
_cell.length_c   1.000
_cell.angle_alpha   90.00
_cell.angle_beta   90.00
_cell.angle_gamma   90.00
#
_symmetry.space_group_name_H-M   'P 1'
#
loop_
_entity.id
_entity.type
_entity.pdbx_description
1 polymer ?
#
loop_
_entity_poly.entity_id
_entity_poly.type
_entity_poly.pdbx_seq_one_letter_code
_entity_poly.pdbx_strand_id
1 'polypeptide(L)'
;MEELRKQLEQLSRDDVKKLLDAAGHGLLTAASTALAECDEKQRVQRAADKKQIGNDHFKGGQWQQAVEAYSESIELDATNALTWSNRAAAHLKLNNLSAALEDCTQSIALAPSVKSFMRRATAYARLHCFQDAMQDLKCVFASEPRNKQSLSLLEEIVATLQQQLCAPECDLSLRSTLVQAELLLASRAGWTRIAVRGNPAPPGLNGHVLFRAKWRDGSSRVMLFGGRAVRDQKSDVLIVFGGNGQRSEQKMNEVWAFDLASQAWSHVVSTGDVPAPRSYHTAHMMGGFMIVLGGRMVDREDDQVYVFDLEVGVWYVLPIPEDRRLSARAWHSSVALDDGRLFLLGGGTYTGPLKDAALLDLSTLLRRQELMGK
;
A
#
# COMPACT_ATOMS: atom_id res chain seq x y z
N MET A 1 -47.31 -20.09 -44.37
CA MET A 1 -46.40 -21.08 -43.75
C MET A 1 -44.98 -20.52 -43.66
N GLU A 2 -44.38 -19.99 -44.73
CA GLU A 2 -43.06 -19.32 -44.68
C GLU A 2 -43.02 -18.10 -43.75
N GLU A 3 -44.05 -17.26 -43.77
CA GLU A 3 -44.17 -16.07 -42.90
C GLU A 3 -44.16 -16.46 -41.41
N LEU A 4 -44.89 -17.52 -41.07
CA LEU A 4 -44.99 -18.05 -39.71
C LEU A 4 -43.65 -18.64 -39.24
N ARG A 5 -42.89 -19.28 -40.15
CA ARG A 5 -41.55 -19.79 -39.86
C ARG A 5 -40.56 -18.67 -39.55
N LYS A 6 -40.55 -17.60 -40.36
CA LYS A 6 -39.73 -16.41 -40.10
C LYS A 6 -40.05 -15.76 -38.77
N GLN A 7 -41.33 -15.70 -38.41
CA GLN A 7 -41.76 -15.17 -37.10
C GLN A 7 -41.30 -16.07 -35.94
N LEU A 8 -41.31 -17.39 -36.12
CA LEU A 8 -40.82 -18.34 -35.11
C LEU A 8 -39.29 -18.27 -34.90
N GLU A 9 -38.54 -18.02 -35.97
CA GLU A 9 -37.07 -17.87 -35.93
C GLU A 9 -36.61 -16.57 -35.23
N GLN A 10 -37.51 -15.59 -35.05
CA GLN A 10 -37.22 -14.32 -34.37
C GLN A 10 -37.56 -14.33 -32.87
N LEU A 11 -38.18 -15.39 -32.35
CA LEU A 11 -38.57 -15.48 -30.94
C LEU A 11 -37.37 -15.77 -30.04
N SER A 12 -37.29 -15.08 -28.90
CA SER A 12 -36.30 -15.40 -27.88
C SER A 12 -36.62 -16.74 -27.20
N ARG A 13 -35.63 -17.36 -26.56
CA ARG A 13 -35.83 -18.60 -25.78
C ARG A 13 -36.95 -18.46 -24.73
N ASP A 14 -37.10 -17.28 -24.14
CA ASP A 14 -38.14 -17.00 -23.15
C ASP A 14 -39.54 -16.86 -23.77
N ASP A 15 -39.64 -16.32 -25.00
CA ASP A 15 -40.92 -16.23 -25.70
C ASP A 15 -41.40 -17.60 -26.17
N VAL A 16 -40.48 -18.45 -26.64
CA VAL A 16 -40.77 -19.86 -26.98
C VAL A 16 -41.21 -20.64 -25.74
N LYS A 17 -40.55 -20.41 -24.59
CA LYS A 17 -40.95 -21.01 -23.31
C LYS A 17 -42.36 -20.60 -22.90
N LYS A 18 -42.69 -19.31 -22.95
CA LYS A 18 -44.02 -18.79 -22.64
C LYS A 18 -45.11 -19.37 -23.55
N LEU A 19 -44.82 -19.52 -24.85
CA LEU A 19 -45.76 -20.11 -25.81
C LEU A 19 -45.99 -21.60 -25.55
N LEU A 20 -44.94 -22.36 -25.23
CA LEU A 20 -45.04 -23.77 -24.86
C LEU A 20 -45.81 -23.98 -23.54
N ASP A 21 -45.55 -23.13 -22.55
CA ASP A 21 -46.25 -23.17 -21.27
C ASP A 21 -47.74 -22.82 -21.45
N ALA A 22 -48.06 -21.81 -22.28
CA ALA A 22 -49.43 -21.43 -22.63
C ALA A 22 -50.18 -22.51 -23.44
N ALA A 23 -49.47 -23.32 -24.22
CA ALA A 23 -50.01 -24.44 -25.00
C ALA A 23 -50.19 -25.74 -24.18
N GLY A 24 -49.90 -25.73 -22.87
CA GLY A 24 -50.00 -26.91 -22.00
C GLY A 24 -48.80 -27.87 -22.11
N HIS A 25 -47.73 -27.49 -22.80
CA HIS A 25 -46.50 -28.26 -22.95
C HIS A 25 -45.44 -27.93 -21.87
N GLY A 26 -45.84 -27.30 -20.76
CA GLY A 26 -44.96 -26.91 -19.65
C GLY A 26 -44.11 -28.04 -19.06
N LEU A 27 -44.56 -29.29 -19.18
CA LEU A 27 -43.81 -30.48 -18.77
C LEU A 27 -42.57 -30.75 -19.64
N LEU A 28 -42.62 -30.44 -20.94
CA LEU A 28 -41.48 -30.59 -21.86
C LEU A 28 -40.42 -29.52 -21.60
N THR A 29 -40.84 -28.29 -21.32
CA THR A 29 -39.95 -27.19 -20.92
C THR A 29 -39.29 -27.48 -19.57
N ALA A 30 -40.04 -28.01 -18.60
CA ALA A 30 -39.51 -28.44 -17.30
C ALA A 30 -38.51 -29.62 -17.42
N ALA A 31 -38.82 -30.63 -18.24
CA ALA A 31 -37.91 -31.76 -18.47
C ALA A 31 -36.61 -31.32 -19.17
N SER A 32 -36.69 -30.40 -20.14
CA SER A 32 -35.53 -29.82 -20.82
C SER A 32 -34.65 -28.99 -19.89
N THR A 33 -35.27 -28.19 -19.00
CA THR A 33 -34.51 -27.44 -17.97
C THR A 33 -33.86 -28.37 -16.96
N ALA A 34 -34.58 -29.40 -16.48
CA ALA A 34 -34.02 -30.39 -15.56
C ALA A 34 -32.85 -31.19 -16.17
N LEU A 35 -32.92 -31.50 -17.47
CA LEU A 35 -31.82 -32.16 -18.18
C LEU A 35 -30.59 -31.24 -18.29
N ALA A 36 -30.79 -29.98 -18.66
CA ALA A 36 -29.72 -28.99 -18.73
C ALA A 36 -29.08 -28.72 -17.35
N GLU A 37 -29.87 -28.69 -16.27
CA GLU A 37 -29.37 -28.59 -14.90
C GLU A 37 -28.57 -29.83 -14.48
N CYS A 38 -28.98 -31.03 -14.91
CA CYS A 38 -28.26 -32.27 -14.66
C CYS A 38 -26.90 -32.27 -15.38
N ASP A 39 -26.90 -31.89 -16.66
CA ASP A 39 -25.68 -31.80 -17.47
C ASP A 39 -24.70 -30.76 -16.91
N GLU A 40 -25.21 -29.61 -16.46
CA GLU A 40 -24.41 -28.58 -15.81
C GLU A 40 -23.77 -29.09 -14.51
N LYS A 41 -24.55 -29.75 -13.65
CA LYS A 41 -24.02 -30.36 -12.42
C LYS A 41 -22.94 -31.40 -12.70
N GLN A 42 -23.13 -32.23 -13.72
CA GLN A 42 -22.11 -33.21 -14.12
C GLN A 42 -20.85 -32.54 -14.67
N ARG A 43 -20.99 -31.47 -15.46
CA ARG A 43 -19.86 -30.68 -15.98
C ARG A 43 -19.04 -30.07 -14.84
N VAL A 44 -19.70 -29.44 -13.88
CA VAL A 44 -19.07 -28.85 -12.69
C VAL A 44 -18.38 -29.93 -11.85
N GLN A 45 -18.99 -31.11 -11.68
CA GLN A 45 -18.36 -32.21 -10.97
C GLN A 45 -17.10 -32.72 -11.68
N ARG A 46 -17.15 -32.92 -13.00
CA ARG A 46 -15.96 -33.31 -13.79
C ARG A 46 -14.86 -32.26 -13.71
N ALA A 47 -15.21 -30.97 -13.73
CA ALA A 47 -14.25 -29.90 -13.52
C ALA A 47 -13.59 -30.00 -12.13
N ALA A 48 -14.39 -30.27 -11.08
CA ALA A 48 -13.87 -30.45 -9.73
C ALA A 48 -12.92 -31.66 -9.62
N ASP A 49 -13.22 -32.76 -10.30
CA ASP A 49 -12.38 -33.96 -10.34
C ASP A 49 -11.03 -33.65 -11.05
N LYS A 50 -11.07 -32.94 -12.18
CA LYS A 50 -9.87 -32.49 -12.91
C LYS A 50 -9.02 -31.53 -12.08
N LYS A 51 -9.63 -30.59 -11.37
CA LYS A 51 -8.95 -29.74 -10.40
C LYS A 51 -8.28 -30.56 -9.30
N GLN A 52 -8.92 -31.62 -8.81
CA GLN A 52 -8.35 -32.48 -7.77
C GLN A 52 -7.14 -33.26 -8.29
N ILE A 53 -7.21 -33.81 -9.51
CA ILE A 53 -6.07 -34.44 -10.18
C ILE A 53 -4.91 -33.44 -10.31
N GLY A 54 -5.19 -32.19 -10.71
CA GLY A 54 -4.19 -31.12 -10.76
C GLY A 54 -3.57 -30.82 -9.39
N ASN A 55 -4.36 -30.83 -8.31
CA ASN A 55 -3.85 -30.67 -6.95
C ASN A 55 -2.90 -31.80 -6.55
N ASP A 56 -3.20 -33.04 -6.95
CA ASP A 56 -2.40 -34.20 -6.60
C ASP A 56 -1.08 -34.24 -7.38
N HIS A 57 -1.09 -33.91 -8.68
CA HIS A 57 0.13 -33.68 -9.46
C HIS A 57 0.98 -32.53 -8.89
N PHE A 58 0.34 -31.44 -8.46
CA PHE A 58 1.04 -30.31 -7.85
C PHE A 58 1.74 -30.75 -6.54
N LYS A 59 1.07 -31.51 -5.68
CA LYS A 59 1.71 -32.07 -4.46
C LYS A 59 2.84 -33.03 -4.78
N GLY A 60 2.72 -33.80 -5.87
CA GLY A 60 3.75 -34.71 -6.38
C GLY A 60 4.93 -34.03 -7.08
N GLY A 61 4.92 -32.70 -7.24
CA GLY A 61 5.97 -31.96 -7.94
C GLY A 61 5.93 -32.04 -9.46
N GLN A 62 4.85 -32.61 -10.02
CA GLN A 62 4.65 -32.77 -11.46
C GLN A 62 3.95 -31.54 -12.02
N TRP A 63 4.66 -30.41 -12.06
CA TRP A 63 4.05 -29.10 -12.34
C TRP A 63 3.40 -29.02 -13.73
N GLN A 64 4.00 -29.63 -14.75
CA GLN A 64 3.46 -29.62 -16.12
C GLN A 64 2.13 -30.39 -16.20
N GLN A 65 2.06 -31.59 -15.61
CA GLN A 65 0.83 -32.39 -15.53
C GLN A 65 -0.24 -31.69 -14.70
N ALA A 66 0.15 -30.96 -13.65
CA ALA A 66 -0.77 -30.14 -12.88
C ALA A 66 -1.37 -29.02 -13.75
N VAL A 67 -0.57 -28.33 -14.57
CA VAL A 67 -1.05 -27.30 -15.51
C VAL A 67 -2.05 -27.88 -16.51
N GLU A 68 -1.77 -29.05 -17.08
CA GLU A 68 -2.67 -29.73 -18.02
C GLU A 68 -4.02 -30.04 -17.36
N ALA A 69 -4.01 -30.71 -16.20
CA ALA A 69 -5.23 -31.05 -15.47
C ALA A 69 -6.04 -29.82 -15.02
N TYR A 70 -5.38 -28.73 -14.61
CA TYR A 70 -6.09 -27.48 -14.31
C TYR A 70 -6.66 -26.82 -15.56
N SER A 71 -5.97 -26.89 -16.70
CA SER A 71 -6.49 -26.37 -17.97
C SER A 71 -7.76 -27.10 -18.39
N GLU A 72 -7.78 -28.43 -18.30
CA GLU A 72 -8.98 -29.23 -18.54
C GLU A 72 -10.12 -28.86 -17.56
N SER A 73 -9.80 -28.59 -16.29
CA SER A 73 -10.79 -28.10 -15.33
C SER A 73 -11.36 -26.73 -15.71
N ILE A 74 -10.53 -25.81 -16.23
CA ILE A 74 -10.94 -24.46 -16.63
C ILE A 74 -11.78 -24.51 -17.90
N GLU A 75 -11.46 -25.39 -18.85
CA GLU A 75 -12.27 -25.62 -20.06
C GLU A 75 -13.69 -26.10 -19.72
N LEU A 76 -13.82 -26.93 -18.67
CA LEU A 76 -15.11 -27.40 -18.19
C LEU A 76 -15.85 -26.36 -17.34
N ASP A 77 -15.14 -25.65 -16.46
CA ASP A 77 -15.66 -24.59 -15.60
C ASP A 77 -14.64 -23.47 -15.39
N ALA A 78 -14.76 -22.40 -16.18
CA ALA A 78 -13.90 -21.23 -16.10
C ALA A 78 -14.26 -20.28 -14.94
N THR A 79 -15.36 -20.51 -14.22
CA THR A 79 -15.83 -19.60 -13.15
C THR A 79 -15.13 -19.84 -11.81
N ASN A 80 -14.40 -20.95 -11.68
CA ASN A 80 -13.72 -21.31 -10.45
C ASN A 80 -12.37 -20.57 -10.27
N ALA A 81 -12.42 -19.45 -9.56
CA ALA A 81 -11.23 -18.63 -9.26
C ALA A 81 -10.05 -19.40 -8.63
N LEU A 82 -10.33 -20.46 -7.86
CA LEU A 82 -9.28 -21.26 -7.20
C LEU A 82 -8.49 -22.10 -8.20
N THR A 83 -9.14 -22.61 -9.25
CA THR A 83 -8.47 -23.41 -10.29
C THR A 83 -7.46 -22.55 -11.05
N TRP A 84 -7.86 -21.34 -11.46
CA TRP A 84 -6.95 -20.35 -12.04
C TRP A 84 -5.77 -20.03 -11.11
N SER A 85 -6.03 -19.76 -9.84
CA SER A 85 -4.99 -19.48 -8.86
C SER A 85 -4.01 -20.65 -8.70
N ASN A 86 -4.51 -21.90 -8.70
CA ASN A 86 -3.69 -23.09 -8.55
C ASN A 86 -2.85 -23.38 -9.81
N ARG A 87 -3.39 -23.14 -11.00
CA ARG A 87 -2.63 -23.21 -12.25
C ARG A 87 -1.52 -22.15 -12.30
N ALA A 88 -1.80 -20.93 -11.85
CA ALA A 88 -0.77 -19.89 -11.70
C ALA A 88 0.38 -20.34 -10.78
N ALA A 89 0.06 -21.05 -9.69
CA ALA A 89 1.09 -21.59 -8.79
C ALA A 89 1.99 -22.62 -9.49
N ALA A 90 1.43 -23.46 -10.36
CA ALA A 90 2.18 -24.42 -11.15
C ALA A 90 3.06 -23.72 -12.19
N HIS A 91 2.53 -22.69 -12.86
CA HIS A 91 3.31 -21.84 -13.77
C HIS A 91 4.49 -21.15 -13.07
N LEU A 92 4.31 -20.64 -11.85
CA LEU A 92 5.40 -20.07 -11.04
C LEU A 92 6.51 -21.08 -10.72
N LYS A 93 6.18 -22.36 -10.54
CA LYS A 93 7.16 -23.44 -10.33
C LYS A 93 7.91 -23.80 -11.61
N LEU A 94 7.26 -23.64 -12.76
CA LEU A 94 7.85 -23.83 -14.09
C LEU A 94 8.59 -22.60 -14.62
N ASN A 95 8.56 -21.48 -13.89
CA ASN A 95 9.08 -20.18 -14.33
C ASN A 95 8.37 -19.58 -15.57
N ASN A 96 7.11 -20.00 -15.83
CA ASN A 96 6.26 -19.43 -16.87
C ASN A 96 5.54 -18.17 -16.34
N LEU A 97 6.29 -17.08 -16.16
CA LEU A 97 5.84 -15.90 -15.41
C LEU A 97 4.65 -15.17 -16.09
N SER A 98 4.64 -15.06 -17.42
CA SER A 98 3.54 -14.43 -18.17
C SER A 98 2.20 -15.15 -17.96
N ALA A 99 2.18 -16.47 -18.15
CA ALA A 99 0.99 -17.29 -17.92
C ALA A 99 0.53 -17.23 -16.46
N ALA A 100 1.47 -17.18 -15.49
CA ALA A 100 1.12 -17.01 -14.09
C ALA A 100 0.44 -15.66 -13.80
N LEU A 101 0.87 -14.58 -14.45
CA LEU A 101 0.24 -13.26 -14.31
C LEU A 101 -1.19 -13.25 -14.87
N GLU A 102 -1.39 -13.84 -16.05
CA GLU A 102 -2.70 -13.96 -16.68
C GLU A 102 -3.67 -14.73 -15.78
N ASP A 103 -3.26 -15.92 -15.33
CA ASP A 103 -4.07 -16.76 -14.46
C ASP A 103 -4.39 -16.10 -13.12
N CYS A 104 -3.42 -15.41 -12.51
CA CYS A 104 -3.68 -14.66 -11.28
C CYS A 104 -4.67 -13.51 -11.52
N THR A 105 -4.56 -12.81 -12.65
CA THR A 105 -5.44 -11.70 -13.00
C THR A 105 -6.87 -12.19 -13.23
N GLN A 106 -7.06 -13.31 -13.93
CA GLN A 106 -8.38 -13.95 -14.07
C GLN A 106 -8.93 -14.41 -12.71
N SER A 107 -8.09 -15.05 -11.89
CA SER A 107 -8.47 -15.46 -10.55
C SER A 107 -8.95 -14.28 -9.68
N ILE A 108 -8.21 -13.16 -9.70
CA ILE A 108 -8.56 -11.94 -8.95
C ILE A 108 -9.84 -11.30 -9.49
N ALA A 109 -10.04 -11.30 -10.81
CA ALA A 109 -11.25 -10.77 -11.44
C ALA A 109 -12.51 -11.56 -11.03
N LEU A 110 -12.39 -12.88 -10.88
CA LEU A 110 -13.49 -13.75 -10.44
C LEU A 110 -13.73 -13.65 -8.93
N ALA A 111 -12.67 -13.81 -8.13
CA ALA A 111 -12.73 -13.70 -6.67
C ALA A 111 -11.37 -13.26 -6.11
N PRO A 112 -11.21 -11.99 -5.69
CA PRO A 112 -9.99 -11.51 -5.08
C PRO A 112 -9.59 -12.36 -3.86
N SER A 113 -8.34 -12.81 -3.84
CA SER A 113 -7.82 -13.60 -2.72
C SER A 113 -6.36 -13.28 -2.44
N VAL A 114 -5.98 -13.38 -1.16
CA VAL A 114 -4.58 -13.15 -0.73
C VAL A 114 -3.61 -14.06 -1.49
N LYS A 115 -3.99 -15.32 -1.74
CA LYS A 115 -3.15 -16.26 -2.50
C LYS A 115 -2.93 -15.80 -3.94
N SER A 116 -3.97 -15.32 -4.62
CA SER A 116 -3.85 -14.86 -6.01
C SER A 116 -3.00 -13.58 -6.10
N PHE A 117 -3.20 -12.60 -5.19
CA PHE A 117 -2.33 -11.42 -5.10
C PHE A 117 -0.88 -11.79 -4.81
N MET A 118 -0.64 -12.69 -3.86
CA MET A 118 0.73 -13.14 -3.51
C MET A 118 1.44 -13.82 -4.69
N ARG A 119 0.73 -14.67 -5.43
CA ARG A 119 1.27 -15.35 -6.61
C ARG A 119 1.60 -14.34 -7.71
N ARG A 120 0.71 -13.37 -7.95
CA ARG A 120 0.92 -12.32 -8.95
C ARG A 120 2.07 -11.38 -8.58
N ALA A 121 2.14 -10.95 -7.31
CA ALA A 121 3.26 -10.17 -6.78
C ALA A 121 4.60 -10.90 -6.97
N THR A 122 4.63 -12.21 -6.73
CA THR A 122 5.83 -13.03 -6.93
C THR A 122 6.24 -13.07 -8.42
N ALA A 123 5.27 -13.21 -9.34
CA ALA A 123 5.54 -13.18 -10.76
C ALA A 123 6.07 -11.81 -11.23
N TYR A 124 5.43 -10.71 -10.78
CA TYR A 124 5.88 -9.35 -11.08
C TYR A 124 7.29 -9.08 -10.54
N ALA A 125 7.59 -9.49 -9.31
CA ALA A 125 8.91 -9.31 -8.72
C ALA A 125 10.01 -10.04 -9.51
N ARG A 126 9.74 -11.28 -9.97
CA ARG A 126 10.67 -12.04 -10.82
C ARG A 126 10.85 -11.45 -12.23
N LEU A 127 9.88 -10.67 -12.70
CA LEU A 127 9.96 -9.91 -13.96
C LEU A 127 10.57 -8.51 -13.76
N HIS A 128 11.01 -8.16 -12.55
CA HIS A 128 11.47 -6.81 -12.18
C HIS A 128 10.40 -5.71 -12.34
N CYS A 129 9.11 -6.08 -12.43
CA CYS A 129 7.97 -5.17 -12.39
C CYS A 129 7.65 -4.81 -10.93
N PHE A 130 8.58 -4.12 -10.25
CA PHE A 130 8.50 -3.90 -8.81
C PHE A 130 7.31 -3.05 -8.37
N GLN A 131 6.87 -2.08 -9.20
CA GLN A 131 5.71 -1.25 -8.89
C GLN A 131 4.42 -2.05 -8.80
N ASP A 132 4.18 -2.93 -9.77
CA ASP A 132 3.01 -3.80 -9.79
C ASP A 132 3.07 -4.82 -8.64
N ALA A 133 4.25 -5.38 -8.35
CA ALA A 133 4.46 -6.25 -7.21
C ALA A 133 4.13 -5.55 -5.88
N MET A 134 4.54 -4.29 -5.73
CA MET A 134 4.24 -3.47 -4.55
C MET A 134 2.75 -3.21 -4.38
N GLN A 135 2.00 -3.01 -5.48
CA GLN A 135 0.56 -2.82 -5.41
C GLN A 135 -0.16 -4.08 -4.91
N ASP A 136 0.21 -5.25 -5.41
CA ASP A 136 -0.34 -6.53 -4.95
C ASP A 136 0.05 -6.81 -3.50
N LEU A 137 1.28 -6.51 -3.10
CA LEU A 137 1.73 -6.62 -1.70
C LEU A 137 0.91 -5.74 -0.75
N LYS A 138 0.57 -4.50 -1.15
CA LYS A 138 -0.31 -3.62 -0.36
C LYS A 138 -1.68 -4.28 -0.12
N CYS A 139 -2.28 -4.88 -1.14
CA CYS A 139 -3.53 -5.63 -1.01
C CYS A 139 -3.40 -6.83 -0.04
N VAL A 140 -2.28 -7.54 -0.10
CA VAL A 140 -2.00 -8.66 0.81
C VAL A 140 -1.87 -8.18 2.24
N PHE A 141 -1.10 -7.13 2.51
CA PHE A 141 -0.92 -6.61 3.87
C PHE A 141 -2.18 -5.98 4.45
N ALA A 142 -3.06 -5.42 3.61
CA ALA A 142 -4.37 -4.94 4.05
C ALA A 142 -5.25 -6.08 4.61
N SER A 143 -5.15 -7.28 4.03
CA SER A 143 -5.92 -8.46 4.48
C SER A 143 -5.21 -9.28 5.56
N GLU A 144 -3.91 -9.53 5.38
CA GLU A 144 -3.07 -10.33 6.27
C GLU A 144 -1.77 -9.57 6.65
N PRO A 145 -1.82 -8.63 7.61
CA PRO A 145 -0.67 -7.80 7.98
C PRO A 145 0.59 -8.58 8.41
N ARG A 146 0.40 -9.80 8.91
CA ARG A 146 1.46 -10.70 9.44
C ARG A 146 1.85 -11.82 8.46
N ASN A 147 1.45 -11.74 7.19
CA ASN A 147 1.84 -12.74 6.21
C ASN A 147 3.38 -12.75 6.06
N LYS A 148 3.99 -13.91 6.36
CA LYS A 148 5.46 -14.05 6.35
C LYS A 148 6.01 -14.09 4.93
N GLN A 149 5.27 -14.68 3.99
CA GLN A 149 5.69 -14.81 2.61
C GLN A 149 5.73 -13.44 1.91
N SER A 150 4.72 -12.59 2.16
CA SER A 150 4.70 -11.21 1.64
C SER A 150 5.83 -10.37 2.22
N LEU A 151 6.15 -10.56 3.50
CA LEU A 151 7.29 -9.90 4.14
C LEU A 151 8.62 -10.30 3.49
N SER A 152 8.88 -11.60 3.35
CA SER A 152 10.13 -12.08 2.73
C SER A 152 10.27 -11.59 1.28
N LEU A 153 9.17 -11.56 0.51
CA LEU A 153 9.19 -11.02 -0.84
C LEU A 153 9.45 -9.50 -0.85
N LEU A 154 8.86 -8.75 0.08
CA LEU A 154 9.12 -7.31 0.21
C LEU A 154 10.58 -7.02 0.59
N GLU A 155 11.16 -7.80 1.50
CA GLU A 155 12.58 -7.71 1.88
C GLU A 155 13.49 -8.03 0.68
N GLU A 156 13.15 -9.04 -0.12
CA GLU A 156 13.87 -9.38 -1.37
C GLU A 156 13.80 -8.25 -2.41
N ILE A 157 12.63 -7.65 -2.60
CA ILE A 157 12.44 -6.50 -3.51
C ILE A 157 13.31 -5.32 -3.05
N VAL A 158 13.28 -4.98 -1.76
CA VAL A 158 14.09 -3.88 -1.19
C VAL A 158 15.59 -4.15 -1.39
N ALA A 159 16.06 -5.35 -1.07
CA ALA A 159 17.46 -5.70 -1.25
C ALA A 159 17.90 -5.63 -2.73
N THR A 160 17.04 -6.09 -3.64
CA THR A 160 17.31 -6.05 -5.10
C THR A 160 17.36 -4.60 -5.61
N LEU A 161 16.38 -3.78 -5.23
CA LEU A 161 16.34 -2.37 -5.61
C LEU A 161 17.54 -1.59 -5.05
N GLN A 162 17.94 -1.85 -3.81
CA GLN A 162 19.13 -1.25 -3.20
C GLN A 162 20.41 -1.60 -4.00
N GLN A 163 20.56 -2.84 -4.45
CA GLN A 163 21.70 -3.24 -5.29
C GLN A 163 21.69 -2.56 -6.67
N GLN A 164 20.51 -2.38 -7.27
CA GLN A 164 20.36 -1.73 -8.57
C GLN A 164 20.63 -0.21 -8.53
N LEU A 165 20.35 0.44 -7.39
CA LEU A 165 20.52 1.89 -7.21
C LEU A 165 21.95 2.30 -6.80
N CYS A 166 22.93 1.38 -6.80
CA CYS A 166 24.35 1.69 -6.57
C CYS A 166 25.04 2.45 -7.73
N ALA A 167 24.34 2.71 -8.84
CA ALA A 167 24.86 3.48 -9.97
C ALA A 167 24.39 4.95 -9.93
N PRO A 168 25.25 5.93 -10.26
CA PRO A 168 24.97 7.37 -10.13
C PRO A 168 23.84 7.88 -11.06
N GLU A 169 23.48 7.13 -12.10
CA GLU A 169 22.31 7.41 -12.95
C GLU A 169 21.09 6.63 -12.43
N CYS A 170 20.57 7.05 -11.28
CA CYS A 170 19.39 6.43 -10.67
C CYS A 170 18.14 6.68 -11.52
N ASP A 171 17.48 5.61 -11.98
CA ASP A 171 16.09 5.68 -12.45
C ASP A 171 15.20 6.17 -11.29
N LEU A 172 14.64 7.37 -11.44
CA LEU A 172 13.72 8.00 -10.47
C LEU A 172 12.53 7.09 -10.14
N SER A 173 12.10 6.27 -11.11
CA SER A 173 11.02 5.29 -10.95
C SER A 173 11.40 4.18 -9.97
N LEU A 174 12.61 3.61 -10.12
CA LEU A 174 13.13 2.58 -9.21
C LEU A 174 13.39 3.16 -7.83
N ARG A 175 13.92 4.39 -7.74
CA ARG A 175 14.11 5.09 -6.46
C ARG A 175 12.79 5.26 -5.73
N SER A 176 11.75 5.78 -6.41
CA SER A 176 10.44 5.97 -5.81
C SER A 176 9.84 4.65 -5.33
N THR A 177 10.02 3.59 -6.11
CA THR A 177 9.56 2.24 -5.75
C THR A 177 10.28 1.70 -4.51
N LEU A 178 11.60 1.92 -4.40
CA LEU A 178 12.36 1.56 -3.20
C LEU A 178 11.86 2.30 -1.96
N VAL A 179 11.65 3.62 -2.06
CA VAL A 179 11.13 4.41 -0.94
C VAL A 179 9.78 3.88 -0.49
N GLN A 180 8.86 3.60 -1.43
CA GLN A 180 7.56 3.01 -1.09
C GLN A 180 7.69 1.64 -0.41
N ALA A 181 8.63 0.80 -0.85
CA ALA A 181 8.89 -0.50 -0.26
C ALA A 181 9.46 -0.40 1.17
N GLU A 182 10.39 0.51 1.40
CA GLU A 182 10.97 0.78 2.73
C GLU A 182 9.93 1.38 3.69
N LEU A 183 9.08 2.29 3.21
CA LEU A 183 7.95 2.83 3.97
C LEU A 183 6.93 1.75 4.34
N LEU A 184 6.65 0.85 3.40
CA LEU A 184 5.78 -0.29 3.65
C LEU A 184 6.38 -1.23 4.69
N LEU A 185 7.71 -1.45 4.70
CA LEU A 185 8.39 -2.22 5.75
C LEU A 185 8.34 -1.53 7.12
N ALA A 186 8.66 -0.23 7.17
CA ALA A 186 8.74 0.56 8.40
C ALA A 186 7.39 0.63 9.12
N SER A 187 6.32 0.84 8.35
CA SER A 187 4.98 1.11 8.87
C SER A 187 4.28 -0.12 9.45
N ARG A 188 4.77 -1.34 9.21
CA ARG A 188 4.07 -2.58 9.61
C ARG A 188 3.85 -2.71 11.11
N ALA A 189 4.82 -2.25 11.92
CA ALA A 189 4.68 -2.26 13.37
C ALA A 189 3.67 -1.21 13.84
N GLY A 190 3.50 -0.12 13.08
CA GLY A 190 2.68 1.02 13.43
C GLY A 190 3.15 1.71 14.72
N TRP A 191 2.25 2.47 15.34
CA TRP A 191 2.56 3.15 16.59
C TRP A 191 2.55 2.19 17.78
N THR A 192 3.62 2.21 18.56
CA THR A 192 3.71 1.53 19.85
C THR A 192 3.36 2.51 20.96
N ARG A 193 2.20 2.34 21.60
CA ARG A 193 1.79 3.18 22.74
C ARG A 193 2.70 2.94 23.94
N ILE A 194 3.06 4.02 24.62
CA ILE A 194 3.95 4.00 25.78
C ILE A 194 3.17 4.46 27.00
N ALA A 195 3.32 3.72 28.10
CA ALA A 195 2.75 4.11 29.37
C ALA A 195 3.46 5.37 29.88
N VAL A 196 2.73 6.49 29.92
CA VAL A 196 3.17 7.69 30.62
C VAL A 196 2.99 7.43 32.11
N ARG A 197 4.08 7.07 32.82
CA ARG A 197 4.08 6.85 34.27
C ARG A 197 4.57 8.11 34.98
N GLY A 198 3.81 8.60 35.96
CA GLY A 198 4.15 9.78 36.77
C GLY A 198 2.95 10.69 37.03
N ASN A 199 3.16 11.73 37.85
CA ASN A 199 2.19 12.80 38.10
C ASN A 199 1.62 13.35 36.78
N PRO A 200 0.34 13.79 36.75
CA PRO A 200 -0.30 14.23 35.52
C PRO A 200 0.55 15.29 34.82
N ALA A 201 0.81 15.09 33.52
CA ALA A 201 1.44 16.10 32.69
C ALA A 201 0.68 17.43 32.85
N PRO A 202 1.36 18.59 32.88
CA PRO A 202 0.70 19.88 32.97
C PRO A 202 -0.38 19.98 31.90
N PRO A 203 -1.61 20.43 32.23
CA PRO A 203 -2.61 20.69 31.21
C PRO A 203 -2.08 21.80 30.29
N GLY A 204 -1.73 21.44 29.05
CA GLY A 204 -1.29 22.39 28.02
C GLY A 204 0.21 22.50 27.79
N LEU A 205 0.92 21.37 27.59
CA LEU A 205 2.22 21.40 26.90
C LEU A 205 2.00 21.74 25.42
N ASN A 206 1.89 23.03 25.10
CA ASN A 206 1.92 23.51 23.72
C ASN A 206 3.35 23.35 23.17
N GLY A 207 3.48 22.56 22.11
CA GLY A 207 4.74 21.99 21.63
C GLY A 207 5.78 23.00 21.16
N HIS A 208 6.79 23.23 21.99
CA HIS A 208 8.15 23.52 21.54
C HIS A 208 8.97 22.24 21.74
N VAL A 209 9.63 21.78 20.68
CA VAL A 209 10.53 20.63 20.76
C VAL A 209 11.95 21.17 20.95
N LEU A 210 12.58 20.80 22.07
CA LEU A 210 13.98 21.07 22.37
C LEU A 210 14.84 20.04 21.65
N PHE A 211 15.75 20.48 20.78
CA PHE A 211 16.81 19.63 20.23
C PHE A 211 18.18 20.10 20.69
N ARG A 212 19.04 19.14 21.03
CA ARG A 212 20.47 19.35 21.31
C ARG A 212 21.26 18.91 20.08
N ALA A 213 21.75 19.86 19.30
CA ALA A 213 22.61 19.55 18.15
C ALA A 213 24.09 19.64 18.56
N LYS A 214 24.89 18.63 18.16
CA LYS A 214 26.35 18.70 18.22
C LYS A 214 26.87 19.37 16.97
N TRP A 215 27.64 20.44 17.14
CA TRP A 215 28.27 21.18 16.05
C TRP A 215 29.62 20.58 15.69
N ARG A 216 30.16 20.96 14.51
CA ARG A 216 31.50 20.53 14.05
C ARG A 216 32.62 20.93 15.00
N ASP A 217 32.40 21.94 15.84
CA ASP A 217 33.31 22.39 16.91
C ASP A 217 33.17 21.59 18.22
N GLY A 218 32.32 20.56 18.25
CA GLY A 218 32.02 19.77 19.44
C GLY A 218 31.07 20.45 20.44
N SER A 219 30.66 21.70 20.19
CA SER A 219 29.73 22.41 21.07
C SER A 219 28.31 21.87 20.92
N SER A 220 27.61 21.74 22.05
CA SER A 220 26.18 21.44 22.06
C SER A 220 25.41 22.75 22.17
N ARG A 221 24.58 23.07 21.18
CA ARG A 221 23.71 24.25 21.24
C ARG A 221 22.25 23.81 21.22
N VAL A 222 21.44 24.51 22.02
CA VAL A 222 19.98 24.33 22.07
C VAL A 222 19.37 25.37 21.15
N MET A 223 18.61 24.94 20.16
CA MET A 223 17.89 25.83 19.24
C MET A 223 16.38 25.60 19.38
N LEU A 224 15.62 26.69 19.28
CA LEU A 224 14.18 26.72 19.43
C LEU A 224 13.55 26.85 18.05
N PHE A 225 13.12 25.73 17.46
CA PHE A 225 12.33 25.75 16.23
C PHE A 225 10.89 25.39 16.59
N GLY A 226 9.95 26.28 16.27
CA GLY A 226 8.53 26.00 16.43
C GLY A 226 8.07 25.02 15.36
N GLY A 227 8.30 23.71 15.54
CA GLY A 227 7.61 22.56 14.91
C GLY A 227 7.36 22.53 13.39
N ARG A 228 7.85 23.50 12.60
CA ARG A 228 7.43 23.76 11.20
C ARG A 228 8.56 23.74 10.18
N ALA A 229 9.80 23.64 10.64
CA ALA A 229 10.98 23.76 9.80
C ALA A 229 11.99 22.68 10.15
N VAL A 230 12.63 22.13 9.13
CA VAL A 230 13.66 21.13 9.24
C VAL A 230 14.89 21.61 8.47
N ARG A 231 16.09 21.49 9.06
CA ARG A 231 17.34 21.85 8.38
C ARG A 231 17.91 20.65 7.65
N ASP A 232 18.10 20.77 6.34
CA ASP A 232 18.91 19.81 5.60
C ASP A 232 20.40 20.03 5.94
N GLN A 233 21.02 19.01 6.54
CA GLN A 233 22.40 19.07 7.00
C GLN A 233 23.42 18.97 5.86
N LYS A 234 23.01 18.47 4.69
CA LYS A 234 23.90 18.37 3.51
C LYS A 234 23.99 19.67 2.74
N SER A 235 22.86 20.38 2.59
CA SER A 235 22.77 21.53 1.68
C SER A 235 22.74 22.89 2.39
N ASP A 236 22.71 22.93 3.72
CA ASP A 236 22.56 24.15 4.53
C ASP A 236 21.31 24.99 4.17
N VAL A 237 20.22 24.28 3.85
CA VAL A 237 18.91 24.85 3.52
C VAL A 237 17.92 24.55 4.63
N LEU A 238 17.07 25.52 4.97
CA LEU A 238 15.89 25.30 5.82
C LEU A 238 14.69 24.97 4.95
N ILE A 239 14.10 23.80 5.16
CA ILE A 239 12.87 23.37 4.49
C ILE A 239 11.69 23.63 5.42
N VAL A 240 10.68 24.31 4.90
CA VAL A 240 9.46 24.69 5.60
C VAL A 240 8.27 24.13 4.86
N PHE A 241 7.33 23.55 5.59
CA PHE A 241 6.09 23.02 5.04
C PHE A 241 4.87 23.58 5.79
N GLY A 242 3.86 23.98 5.02
CA GLY A 242 2.56 24.39 5.52
C GLY A 242 2.58 25.64 6.41
N GLY A 243 1.61 25.73 7.31
CA GLY A 243 1.41 26.91 8.18
C GLY A 243 0.10 27.63 7.89
N ASN A 244 -0.03 28.83 8.47
CA ASN A 244 -1.15 29.73 8.22
C ASN A 244 -0.65 30.90 7.37
N GLY A 245 -1.44 31.30 6.39
CA GLY A 245 -1.32 32.56 5.69
C GLY A 245 -1.78 33.73 6.56
N GLN A 246 -2.13 34.85 5.91
CA GLN A 246 -2.50 36.08 6.62
C GLN A 246 -3.74 35.91 7.52
N ARG A 247 -4.64 34.99 7.17
CA ARG A 247 -5.78 34.59 8.00
C ARG A 247 -5.57 33.16 8.49
N SER A 248 -5.98 32.86 9.72
CA SER A 248 -5.86 31.53 10.32
C SER A 248 -6.57 30.41 9.56
N GLU A 249 -7.58 30.76 8.78
CA GLU A 249 -8.37 29.87 7.91
C GLU A 249 -7.64 29.56 6.60
N GLN A 250 -6.73 30.44 6.17
CA GLN A 250 -5.90 30.23 4.98
C GLN A 250 -4.72 29.36 5.37
N LYS A 251 -4.89 28.04 5.34
CA LYS A 251 -3.79 27.11 5.57
C LYS A 251 -3.00 26.89 4.29
N MET A 252 -1.73 26.56 4.43
CA MET A 252 -0.82 26.29 3.31
C MET A 252 -0.39 24.82 3.33
N ASN A 253 -0.04 24.30 2.15
CA ASN A 253 0.63 23.00 1.93
C ASN A 253 1.82 23.12 0.98
N GLU A 254 2.30 24.34 0.74
CA GLU A 254 3.49 24.57 -0.08
C GLU A 254 4.75 24.18 0.70
N VAL A 255 5.78 23.78 -0.05
CA VAL A 255 7.13 23.53 0.46
C VAL A 255 8.03 24.68 0.04
N TRP A 256 8.69 25.29 1.01
CA TRP A 256 9.59 26.41 0.80
C TRP A 256 10.98 26.07 1.32
N ALA A 257 11.99 26.42 0.54
CA ALA A 257 13.39 26.30 0.90
C ALA A 257 13.96 27.69 1.16
N PHE A 258 14.63 27.86 2.29
CA PHE A 258 15.44 29.05 2.57
C PHE A 258 16.90 28.66 2.60
N ASP A 259 17.63 29.14 1.60
CA ASP A 259 19.06 28.91 1.48
C ASP A 259 19.81 29.84 2.45
N LEU A 260 20.58 29.28 3.37
CA LEU A 260 21.24 30.06 4.43
C LEU A 260 22.42 30.88 3.91
N ALA A 261 23.02 30.49 2.79
CA ALA A 261 24.17 31.17 2.20
C ALA A 261 23.75 32.44 1.44
N SER A 262 22.76 32.31 0.57
CA SER A 262 22.17 33.39 -0.23
C SER A 262 21.09 34.17 0.50
N GLN A 263 20.57 33.63 1.62
CA GLN A 263 19.47 34.20 2.39
C GLN A 263 18.20 34.42 1.55
N ALA A 264 17.97 33.55 0.57
CA ALA A 264 16.88 33.64 -0.38
C ALA A 264 15.89 32.49 -0.21
N TRP A 265 14.61 32.82 -0.40
CA TRP A 265 13.53 31.83 -0.48
C TRP A 265 13.38 31.30 -1.90
N SER A 266 13.16 30.00 -2.01
CA SER A 266 12.76 29.34 -3.26
C SER A 266 11.58 28.42 -3.00
N HIS A 267 10.66 28.38 -3.96
CA HIS A 267 9.53 27.46 -3.92
C HIS A 267 10.00 26.08 -4.38
N VAL A 268 9.73 25.05 -3.59
CA VAL A 268 10.05 23.66 -3.92
C VAL A 268 8.83 23.04 -4.58
N VAL A 269 8.97 22.64 -5.84
CA VAL A 269 7.91 21.91 -6.54
C VAL A 269 7.80 20.51 -5.93
N SER A 270 6.61 20.17 -5.46
CA SER A 270 6.34 18.86 -4.84
C SER A 270 5.22 18.11 -5.53
N THR A 271 5.35 16.79 -5.63
CA THR A 271 4.35 15.88 -6.23
C THR A 271 4.06 14.68 -5.33
N GLY A 272 3.24 13.72 -5.78
CA GLY A 272 2.89 12.51 -5.02
C GLY A 272 1.72 12.72 -4.06
N ASP A 273 1.78 12.10 -2.88
CA ASP A 273 0.74 12.16 -1.85
C ASP A 273 0.81 13.49 -1.05
N VAL A 274 0.67 14.62 -1.76
CA VAL A 274 0.84 15.96 -1.18
C VAL A 274 -0.15 16.15 -0.02
N PRO A 275 0.33 16.44 1.21
CA PRO A 275 -0.56 16.61 2.35
C PRO A 275 -1.48 17.82 2.16
N ALA A 276 -2.73 17.70 2.60
CA ALA A 276 -3.67 18.83 2.59
C ALA A 276 -3.15 20.03 3.40
N PRO A 277 -3.58 21.27 3.07
CA PRO A 277 -3.19 22.48 3.78
C PRO A 277 -3.41 22.39 5.29
N ARG A 278 -2.35 22.63 6.06
CA ARG A 278 -2.35 22.35 7.50
C ARG A 278 -1.43 23.26 8.29
N SER A 279 -1.74 23.38 9.58
CA SER A 279 -0.90 24.05 10.58
C SER A 279 -0.80 23.18 11.84
N TYR A 280 0.11 23.53 12.75
CA TYR A 280 0.25 22.84 14.06
C TYR A 280 0.57 21.34 13.96
N HIS A 281 1.17 20.94 12.84
CA HIS A 281 1.85 19.66 12.69
C HIS A 281 3.24 19.75 13.34
N THR A 282 3.94 18.62 13.40
CA THR A 282 5.36 18.58 13.71
C THR A 282 6.14 18.06 12.50
N ALA A 283 7.38 18.50 12.33
CA ALA A 283 8.24 18.09 11.22
C ALA A 283 9.65 17.72 11.72
N HIS A 284 10.25 16.67 11.14
CA HIS A 284 11.56 16.14 11.56
C HIS A 284 12.42 15.74 10.36
N MET A 285 13.74 15.90 10.49
CA MET A 285 14.68 15.33 9.53
C MET A 285 14.94 13.87 9.91
N MET A 286 14.93 12.99 8.93
CA MET A 286 15.43 11.63 9.08
C MET A 286 16.08 11.19 7.78
N GLY A 287 17.41 11.13 7.75
CA GLY A 287 18.13 10.89 6.51
C GLY A 287 17.95 12.02 5.50
N GLY A 288 17.64 11.67 4.25
CA GLY A 288 17.26 12.61 3.19
C GLY A 288 15.76 12.90 3.12
N PHE A 289 15.03 12.64 4.21
CA PHE A 289 13.58 12.78 4.25
C PHE A 289 13.12 13.76 5.32
N MET A 290 12.08 14.53 4.99
CA MET A 290 11.30 15.28 5.97
C MET A 290 10.06 14.49 6.36
N ILE A 291 9.92 14.18 7.64
CA ILE A 291 8.76 13.48 8.21
C ILE A 291 7.80 14.53 8.78
N VAL A 292 6.54 14.51 8.37
CA VAL A 292 5.49 15.42 8.86
C VAL A 292 4.37 14.62 9.53
N LEU A 293 3.99 15.04 10.74
CA LEU A 293 3.03 14.32 11.57
C LEU A 293 1.82 15.16 11.90
N GLY A 294 0.64 14.60 11.63
CA GLY A 294 -0.64 15.16 11.99
C GLY A 294 -0.82 16.60 11.53
N GLY A 295 -1.37 17.41 12.43
CA GLY A 295 -1.70 18.81 12.18
C GLY A 295 -3.20 19.02 12.06
N ARG A 296 -3.57 20.29 11.94
CA ARG A 296 -4.96 20.75 11.83
C ARG A 296 -5.18 21.33 10.45
N MET A 297 -6.15 20.75 9.74
CA MET A 297 -6.77 21.30 8.54
C MET A 297 -7.88 22.29 8.94
N VAL A 298 -8.66 22.76 7.98
CA VAL A 298 -9.76 23.70 8.26
C VAL A 298 -10.87 23.03 9.08
N ASP A 299 -11.23 21.81 8.71
CA ASP A 299 -12.40 21.07 9.20
C ASP A 299 -12.06 19.97 10.23
N ARG A 300 -10.83 19.45 10.19
CA ARG A 300 -10.41 18.29 11.00
C ARG A 300 -8.93 18.30 11.36
N GLU A 301 -8.55 17.43 12.29
CA GLU A 301 -7.16 17.03 12.49
C GLU A 301 -6.75 15.89 11.56
N ASP A 302 -5.45 15.68 11.42
CA ASP A 302 -4.88 14.56 10.67
C ASP A 302 -4.20 13.54 11.59
N ASP A 303 -4.32 12.27 11.25
CA ASP A 303 -3.67 11.13 11.89
C ASP A 303 -2.54 10.51 11.06
N GLN A 304 -2.38 10.97 9.81
CA GLN A 304 -1.40 10.44 8.88
C GLN A 304 0.02 10.91 9.20
N VAL A 305 0.99 10.10 8.76
CA VAL A 305 2.42 10.42 8.76
C VAL A 305 2.85 10.54 7.32
N TYR A 306 3.40 11.69 6.96
CA TYR A 306 3.86 11.99 5.61
C TYR A 306 5.38 11.99 5.58
N VAL A 307 5.94 11.50 4.47
CA VAL A 307 7.37 11.45 4.22
C VAL A 307 7.65 12.17 2.91
N PHE A 308 8.48 13.21 2.96
CA PHE A 308 8.90 13.96 1.79
C PHE A 308 10.36 13.61 1.45
N ASP A 309 10.61 13.04 0.28
CA ASP A 309 11.97 12.79 -0.23
C ASP A 309 12.53 14.11 -0.78
N LEU A 310 13.51 14.67 -0.06
CA LEU A 310 14.08 15.99 -0.36
C LEU A 310 14.90 16.00 -1.66
N GLU A 311 15.35 14.84 -2.13
CA GLU A 311 16.17 14.75 -3.33
C GLU A 311 15.33 14.81 -4.60
N VAL A 312 14.11 14.28 -4.56
CA VAL A 312 13.22 14.19 -5.74
C VAL A 312 11.94 15.03 -5.61
N GLY A 313 11.66 15.58 -4.43
CA GLY A 313 10.47 16.41 -4.21
C GLY A 313 9.16 15.63 -4.25
N VAL A 314 9.14 14.37 -3.81
CA VAL A 314 7.95 13.51 -3.82
C VAL A 314 7.47 13.26 -2.39
N TRP A 315 6.16 13.43 -2.17
CA TRP A 315 5.47 13.08 -0.94
C TRP A 315 4.94 11.64 -0.99
N TYR A 316 5.05 10.97 0.15
CA TYR A 316 4.49 9.65 0.39
C TYR A 316 3.69 9.66 1.70
N VAL A 317 2.54 8.99 1.70
CA VAL A 317 1.85 8.64 2.95
C VAL A 317 2.39 7.34 3.50
N LEU A 318 2.78 7.33 4.77
CA LEU A 318 3.23 6.13 5.45
C LEU A 318 2.03 5.18 5.68
N PRO A 319 2.02 3.97 5.12
CA PRO A 319 0.84 3.09 5.13
C PRO A 319 0.67 2.34 6.46
N ILE A 320 0.43 3.08 7.55
CA ILE A 320 0.22 2.50 8.89
C ILE A 320 -1.13 1.76 8.92
N PRO A 321 -1.17 0.50 9.40
CA PRO A 321 -2.42 -0.25 9.60
C PRO A 321 -3.41 0.50 10.49
N GLU A 322 -4.69 0.51 10.13
CA GLU A 322 -5.73 1.30 10.82
C GLU A 322 -5.82 0.99 12.32
N ASP A 323 -5.68 -0.29 12.71
CA ASP A 323 -5.67 -0.76 14.11
C ASP A 323 -4.46 -0.26 14.92
N ARG A 324 -3.45 0.33 14.26
CA ARG A 324 -2.19 0.80 14.86
C ARG A 324 -1.91 2.27 14.59
N ARG A 325 -2.90 3.01 14.08
CA ARG A 325 -2.82 4.47 13.97
C ARG A 325 -3.05 5.12 15.32
N LEU A 326 -2.51 6.31 15.48
CA LEU A 326 -2.90 7.20 16.57
C LEU A 326 -4.11 8.01 16.16
N SER A 327 -4.86 8.49 17.14
CA SER A 327 -5.93 9.46 16.88
C SER A 327 -5.36 10.71 16.23
N ALA A 328 -6.13 11.26 15.28
CA ALA A 328 -5.84 12.52 14.62
C ALA A 328 -5.57 13.62 15.64
N ARG A 329 -4.54 14.44 15.40
CA ARG A 329 -4.06 15.39 16.40
C ARG A 329 -3.29 16.56 15.82
N ALA A 330 -3.39 17.68 16.51
CA ALA A 330 -2.56 18.87 16.32
C ALA A 330 -1.89 19.26 17.65
N TRP A 331 -0.97 20.23 17.62
CA TRP A 331 -0.34 20.78 18.83
C TRP A 331 0.39 19.77 19.71
N HIS A 332 0.77 18.62 19.14
CA HIS A 332 1.53 17.59 19.82
C HIS A 332 3.02 17.96 19.84
N SER A 333 3.76 17.31 20.74
CA SER A 333 5.22 17.35 20.76
C SER A 333 5.76 16.04 20.25
N SER A 334 6.81 16.07 19.45
CA SER A 334 7.45 14.86 18.94
C SER A 334 8.92 15.09 18.68
N VAL A 335 9.72 14.03 18.80
CA VAL A 335 11.17 14.06 18.68
C VAL A 335 11.64 12.86 17.86
N ALA A 336 12.46 13.12 16.85
CA ALA A 336 13.19 12.09 16.13
C ALA A 336 14.45 11.74 16.93
N LEU A 337 14.66 10.44 17.14
CA LEU A 337 15.81 9.87 17.83
C LEU A 337 16.88 9.47 16.82
N ASP A 338 18.13 9.44 17.28
CA ASP A 338 19.29 9.12 16.43
C ASP A 338 19.26 7.69 15.87
N ASP A 339 18.44 6.79 16.45
CA ASP A 339 18.26 5.41 15.98
C ASP A 339 17.13 5.24 14.95
N GLY A 340 16.57 6.34 14.45
CA GLY A 340 15.50 6.34 13.45
C GLY A 340 14.11 6.10 14.04
N ARG A 341 13.94 6.13 15.36
CA ARG A 341 12.62 6.12 15.98
C ARG A 341 12.09 7.53 16.19
N LEU A 342 10.78 7.68 16.12
CA LEU A 342 10.08 8.93 16.36
C LEU A 342 9.18 8.78 17.59
N PHE A 343 9.41 9.60 18.61
CA PHE A 343 8.57 9.66 19.79
C PHE A 343 7.55 10.79 19.66
N LEU A 344 6.30 10.53 20.02
CA LEU A 344 5.21 11.50 20.03
C LEU A 344 4.56 11.53 21.41
N LEU A 345 4.23 12.74 21.89
CA LEU A 345 3.58 13.00 23.15
C LEU A 345 2.42 13.98 22.99
N GLY A 346 1.25 13.56 23.47
CA GLY A 346 0.07 14.39 23.64
C GLY A 346 -0.43 15.02 22.35
N GLY A 347 -0.86 16.27 22.46
CA GLY A 347 -1.56 17.03 21.42
C GLY A 347 -3.00 17.30 21.81
N GLY A 348 -3.80 17.68 20.82
CA GLY A 348 -5.22 17.93 21.02
C GLY A 348 -6.01 17.79 19.73
N THR A 349 -7.30 17.57 19.92
CA THR A 349 -8.35 17.63 18.91
C THR A 349 -9.19 18.88 19.13
N TYR A 350 -10.18 19.12 18.28
CA TYR A 350 -11.22 20.11 18.56
C TYR A 350 -12.05 19.79 19.82
N THR A 351 -12.07 18.54 20.27
CA THR A 351 -12.85 18.08 21.42
C THR A 351 -12.09 18.09 22.74
N GLY A 352 -10.76 18.21 22.71
CA GLY A 352 -9.96 18.33 23.92
C GLY A 352 -8.51 17.85 23.80
N PRO A 353 -7.75 17.89 24.90
CA PRO A 353 -6.36 17.46 24.93
C PRO A 353 -6.21 15.93 24.93
N LEU A 354 -5.16 15.47 24.27
CA LEU A 354 -4.71 14.07 24.28
C LEU A 354 -3.55 13.92 25.28
N LYS A 355 -3.54 12.81 26.02
CA LYS A 355 -2.58 12.52 27.10
C LYS A 355 -1.73 11.27 26.84
N ASP A 356 -1.80 10.72 25.64
CA ASP A 356 -1.07 9.53 25.24
C ASP A 356 0.34 9.85 24.74
N ALA A 357 1.21 8.84 24.76
CA ALA A 357 2.54 8.88 24.16
C ALA A 357 2.73 7.62 23.31
N ALA A 358 3.55 7.73 22.27
CA ALA A 358 3.84 6.60 21.39
C ALA A 358 5.20 6.73 20.68
N LEU A 359 5.72 5.60 20.23
CA LEU A 359 6.89 5.49 19.36
C LEU A 359 6.48 4.94 18.00
N LEU A 360 7.13 5.42 16.95
CA LEU A 360 7.08 4.89 15.60
C LEU A 360 8.51 4.56 15.16
N ASP A 361 8.75 3.35 14.68
CA ASP A 361 10.07 2.94 14.19
C ASP A 361 10.17 3.20 12.68
N LEU A 362 11.09 4.09 12.31
CA LEU A 362 11.41 4.46 10.93
C LEU A 362 12.89 4.19 10.61
N SER A 363 13.54 3.32 11.38
CA SER A 363 14.98 3.03 11.26
C SER A 363 15.40 2.53 9.88
N THR A 364 14.49 1.92 9.11
CA THR A 364 14.74 1.53 7.72
C THR A 364 15.04 2.72 6.82
N LEU A 365 14.41 3.88 7.04
CA LEU A 365 14.65 5.11 6.28
C LEU A 365 16.02 5.72 6.58
N LEU A 366 16.52 5.55 7.80
CA LEU A 366 17.83 6.08 8.23
C LEU A 366 18.99 5.29 7.61
N ARG A 367 18.90 3.94 7.60
CA ARG A 367 19.94 3.05 7.05
C ARG A 367 20.28 3.33 5.58
N ARG A 368 19.35 3.90 4.82
CA ARG A 368 19.54 4.37 3.44
C ARG A 368 20.70 5.36 3.30
N GLN A 369 20.86 6.28 4.26
CA GLN A 369 21.89 7.31 4.18
C GLN A 369 23.31 6.74 4.39
N GLU A 370 23.43 5.68 5.18
CA GLU A 370 24.72 5.04 5.50
C GLU A 370 25.25 4.20 4.33
N LEU A 371 24.36 3.65 3.49
CA LEU A 371 24.72 2.84 2.33
C LEU A 371 25.07 3.67 1.09
N MET A 372 24.41 4.82 0.89
CA MET A 372 24.67 5.74 -0.24
C MET A 372 25.80 6.75 0.04
N GLY A 373 26.34 6.76 1.27
CA GLY A 373 27.42 7.67 1.71
C GLY A 373 28.80 7.01 1.83
N LYS A 374 28.92 5.73 1.46
CA LYS A 374 30.18 5.00 1.27
C LYS A 374 30.38 4.78 -0.23
#